data_AF-A0A7V0QRC3-F1
#
_entry.id   AF-A0A7V0QRC3-F1
#
_cell.length_a   1.000
_cell.length_b   1.000
_cell.length_c   1.000
_cell.angle_alpha   90.00
_cell.angle_beta   90.00
_cell.angle_gamma   90.00
#
_symmetry.space_group_name_H-M   'P 1'
#
loop_
_entity.id
_entity.type
_entity.pdbx_description
1 polymer ?
#
loop_
_entity_poly.entity_id
_entity_poly.type
_entity_poly.pdbx_seq_one_letter_code
_entity_poly.pdbx_strand_id
1 'polypeptide(L)' 'FNTGDYLNNYWILLDFGDLVVHIFSPEARDYYQLERLWADAKREEITDISCLGKRLKA' A
#
# COMPACT_ATOMS: atom_id res chain seq x y z
N PHE A 1 -3.90 -29.77 11.84
CA PHE A 1 -4.39 -28.40 11.56
C PHE A 1 -3.76 -27.98 10.24
N ASN A 2 -4.55 -27.89 9.16
CA ASN A 2 -4.03 -27.55 7.83
C ASN A 2 -3.80 -26.03 7.76
N THR A 3 -2.54 -25.61 7.86
CA THR A 3 -2.11 -24.21 7.84
C THR A 3 -1.87 -23.68 6.42
N GLY A 4 -2.52 -24.26 5.41
CA GLY A 4 -2.26 -23.95 3.99
C GLY A 4 -3.27 -23.00 3.34
N ASP A 5 -4.54 -23.04 3.76
CA ASP A 5 -5.63 -22.53 2.90
C ASP A 5 -6.19 -21.16 3.31
N TYR A 6 -5.82 -20.63 4.49
CA TYR A 6 -6.36 -19.36 5.00
C TYR A 6 -5.51 -18.12 4.70
N LEU A 7 -4.36 -18.28 4.03
CA LEU A 7 -3.42 -17.17 3.77
C LEU A 7 -3.39 -16.71 2.31
N ASN A 8 -4.14 -17.31 1.40
CA ASN A 8 -4.03 -16.91 -0.01
C ASN A 8 -4.67 -15.54 -0.29
N ASN A 9 -5.59 -15.05 0.55
CA ASN A 9 -6.32 -13.80 0.30
C ASN A 9 -6.21 -12.79 1.45
N TYR A 10 -5.03 -12.64 2.06
CA TYR A 10 -4.87 -11.62 3.10
C TYR A 10 -4.65 -10.22 2.52
N TRP A 11 -5.24 -9.25 3.18
CA TRP A 11 -4.99 -7.83 2.97
C TRP A 11 -4.81 -7.18 4.34
N ILE A 12 -3.68 -6.51 4.52
CA ILE A 12 -3.35 -5.75 5.73
C ILE A 12 -3.31 -4.26 5.35
N LEU A 13 -4.02 -3.44 6.13
CA LEU A 13 -4.06 -1.99 6.00
C LEU A 13 -3.28 -1.36 7.17
N LEU A 14 -2.36 -0.45 6.85
CA LEU A 14 -1.65 0.36 7.83
C LEU A 14 -1.95 1.84 7.58
N ASP A 15 -2.35 2.55 8.63
CA ASP A 15 -2.72 3.96 8.59
C ASP A 15 -1.77 4.77 9.49
N PHE A 16 -1.12 5.78 8.91
CA PHE A 16 -0.20 6.70 9.59
C PHE A 16 -0.69 8.16 9.54
N GLY A 17 -1.94 8.41 9.15
CA GLY A 17 -2.53 9.74 9.00
C GLY A 17 -2.13 10.41 7.68
N ASP A 18 -0.84 10.67 7.48
CA ASP A 18 -0.34 11.29 6.24
C ASP A 18 -0.06 10.28 5.12
N LEU A 19 0.00 8.98 5.46
CA LEU A 19 0.31 7.88 4.55
C LEU A 19 -0.52 6.64 4.91
N VAL A 20 -1.09 6.00 3.89
CA VAL A 20 -1.79 4.71 4.03
C VAL A 20 -1.08 3.65 3.20
N VAL A 21 -0.67 2.56 3.85
CA VAL A 21 0.04 1.44 3.21
C VAL A 21 -0.88 0.24 3.10
N HIS A 22 -1.00 -0.29 1.89
CA HIS A 22 -1.78 -1.49 1.61
C HIS A 22 -0.83 -2.66 1.30
N ILE A 23 -0.87 -3.72 2.11
CA ILE A 23 -0.06 -4.93 1.92
C ILE A 23 -1.01 -6.05 1.48
N PHE A 24 -0.81 -6.56 0.26
CA PHE A 24 -1.64 -7.59 -0.36
C PHE A 24 -0.86 -8.89 -0.58
N SER A 25 -1.53 -10.03 -0.46
CA SER A 25 -1.12 -11.25 -1.17
C SER A 25 -1.29 -11.07 -2.69
N PRO A 26 -0.56 -11.82 -3.53
CA PRO A 26 -0.70 -11.75 -4.99
C PRO A 26 -2.15 -11.94 -5.46
N GLU A 27 -2.87 -12.91 -4.90
CA GLU A 27 -4.24 -13.24 -5.27
C GLU A 27 -5.23 -12.13 -4.86
N ALA A 28 -5.03 -11.53 -3.67
CA ALA A 28 -5.84 -10.40 -3.24
C ALA A 28 -5.61 -9.17 -4.14
N ARG A 29 -4.36 -8.93 -4.55
CA ARG A 29 -4.00 -7.83 -5.46
C ARG A 29 -4.70 -7.97 -6.81
N ASP A 30 -4.67 -9.17 -7.39
CA ASP A 30 -5.31 -9.48 -8.67
C ASP A 30 -6.84 -9.40 -8.61
N TYR A 31 -7.43 -9.72 -7.45
CA TYR A 31 -8.87 -9.64 -7.23
C TYR A 31 -9.37 -8.19 -7.08
N TYR A 32 -8.71 -7.39 -6.22
CA TYR A 32 -9.16 -6.04 -5.90
C TYR A 32 -8.72 -4.99 -6.93
N GLN A 33 -7.58 -5.19 -7.60
CA GLN A 33 -7.07 -4.33 -8.68
C GLN A 33 -7.08 -2.82 -8.35
N LEU A 34 -6.75 -2.48 -7.10
CA LEU A 34 -6.81 -1.10 -6.62
C LEU A 34 -5.86 -0.15 -7.38
N GLU A 35 -4.86 -0.69 -8.07
CA GLU A 35 -3.97 0.07 -8.96
C GLU A 35 -4.76 0.86 -10.01
N ARG A 36 -5.93 0.36 -10.42
CA ARG A 36 -6.79 1.07 -11.38
C ARG A 36 -7.40 2.33 -10.78
N LEU A 37 -7.76 2.31 -9.50
CA LEU A 37 -8.31 3.47 -8.81
C LEU A 37 -7.27 4.57 -8.62
N TRP A 38 -6.02 4.18 -8.39
CA TRP A 38 -4.89 5.08 -8.16
C TRP A 38 -4.05 5.31 -9.42
N ALA A 39 -4.50 4.88 -10.60
CA ALA A 39 -3.72 4.92 -11.83
C ALA A 39 -3.39 6.36 -12.26
N ASP A 40 -4.29 7.30 -11.97
CA ASP A 40 -4.14 8.73 -12.30
C ASP A 40 -3.30 9.49 -11.27
N ALA A 41 -2.93 8.86 -10.14
CA ALA A 41 -2.11 9.49 -9.13
C ALA A 41 -0.65 9.62 -9.61
N LYS A 42 -0.02 10.76 -9.30
CA LYS A 42 1.39 10.97 -9.62
C LYS A 42 2.26 9.96 -8.85
N ARG A 43 3.03 9.15 -9.59
CA ARG A 43 4.01 8.23 -8.99
C ARG A 43 5.26 9.02 -8.60
N GLU A 44 5.50 9.12 -7.30
CA GLU A 44 6.75 9.65 -6.76
C GLU A 44 7.73 8.49 -6.53
N GLU A 45 8.95 8.63 -7.04
CA GLU A 45 10.05 7.71 -6.73
C GLU A 45 10.70 8.15 -5.42
N ILE A 46 10.55 7.34 -4.38
CA ILE A 46 11.16 7.62 -3.07
C ILE A 46 12.63 7.20 -3.14
N THR A 47 13.48 8.11 -3.59
CA THR A 47 14.94 7.92 -3.65
C THR A 47 15.64 8.29 -2.35
N ASP A 48 14.97 9.04 -1.48
CA ASP A 48 15.52 9.49 -0.21
C ASP A 48 14.44 9.57 0.87
N ILE A 49 14.63 8.84 1.97
CA ILE A 49 13.75 8.88 3.15
C ILE A 49 13.97 10.13 4.00
N SER A 50 15.03 10.92 3.74
CA SER A 50 15.28 12.18 4.45
C SER A 50 14.24 13.26 4.14
N CYS A 51 13.50 13.13 3.03
CA CYS A 51 12.51 14.11 2.60
C CYS A 51 11.22 14.14 3.45
N LEU A 52 11.00 13.14 4.31
CA LEU A 52 9.85 13.06 5.24
C LEU A 52 9.80 14.24 6.24
N GLY A 53 10.89 14.99 6.39
CA GLY A 53 10.99 16.15 7.28
C GLY A 53 10.60 17.50 6.67
N LYS A 54 10.19 17.58 5.40
CA LYS A 54 9.78 18.85 4.79
C LYS A 54 8.34 19.21 5.18
N ARG A 55 8.20 19.65 6.43
CA ARG A 55 7.03 20.32 6.99
C ARG A 55 6.51 21.37 6.00
N LEU A 56 5.25 21.23 5.59
CA LEU A 56 4.49 22.21 4.82
C LEU A 56 4.77 23.61 5.38
N LYS A 57 5.39 24.47 4.56
CA LYS A 57 5.42 25.90 4.86
C LYS A 57 4.04 26.45 4.54
N ALA A 58 3.38 26.94 5.59
CA ALA A 58 2.32 27.93 5.47
C ALA A 58 2.84 29.21 4.81
#